data_AF-A0A8J9S3D6-F1
#
_entry.id   AF-A0A8J9S3D6-F1
#
_cell.length_a   1.000
_cell.length_b   1.000
_cell.length_c   1.000
_cell.angle_alpha   90.00
_cell.angle_beta   90.00
_cell.angle_gamma   90.00
#
_symmetry.space_group_name_H-M   'P 1'
#
loop_
_entity.id
_entity.type
_entity.pdbx_description
1 polymer ?
#
loop_
_entity_poly.entity_id
_entity_poly.type
_entity_poly.pdbx_seq_one_letter_code
_entity_poly.pdbx_strand_id
1 'polypeptide(L)'
;MKYQTNSALLIFAAVCHVSVDAVRNLRIVSPLQALTIPDPEVKEEITTARRHFLDRFKVGLEAESKARRELAEKKSEQLQADATAPDWAKQAASSVNRIRNADEKHIETAFDNAVAQFDRDRPSKKAAKNSNRYQFVGLINSASSKTPIMWYARKKPTNAKWSVRLVHADQAAIVKDLFNRGKVDIFARYENIGKASDETKGPIVESTYAVRERSW
;
A
#
# COMPACT_ATOMS: atom_id res chain seq x y z
N MET A 1 21.48 39.34 -26.77
CA MET A 1 20.31 38.43 -26.75
C MET A 1 20.80 37.05 -26.31
N LYS A 2 20.36 36.58 -25.13
CA LYS A 2 20.81 35.31 -24.54
C LYS A 2 19.75 34.23 -24.78
N TYR A 3 20.14 33.12 -25.40
CA TYR A 3 19.33 31.92 -25.60
C TYR A 3 19.30 31.09 -24.32
N GLN A 4 18.11 30.82 -23.77
CA GLN A 4 17.95 29.94 -22.63
C GLN A 4 16.65 29.14 -22.75
N THR A 5 16.61 28.15 -23.63
CA THR A 5 15.59 27.09 -23.62
C THR A 5 16.19 25.88 -24.33
N ASN A 6 16.63 24.86 -23.60
CA ASN A 6 16.82 23.49 -24.12
C ASN A 6 17.08 22.41 -23.04
N SER A 7 17.02 22.72 -21.74
CA SER A 7 17.31 21.72 -20.69
C SER A 7 16.08 20.94 -20.21
N ALA A 8 14.85 21.41 -20.41
CA ALA A 8 13.64 20.74 -19.91
C ALA A 8 13.18 19.56 -20.79
N LEU A 9 13.51 19.57 -22.09
CA LEU A 9 13.06 18.55 -23.04
C LEU A 9 13.89 17.25 -22.96
N LEU A 10 15.15 17.34 -22.50
CA LEU A 10 16.06 16.20 -22.35
C LEU A 10 15.72 15.31 -21.14
N ILE A 11 15.11 15.87 -20.09
CA ILE A 11 14.76 15.10 -18.87
C ILE A 11 13.53 14.21 -19.11
N PHE A 12 12.61 14.60 -20.00
CA PHE A 12 11.42 13.79 -20.30
C PHE A 12 11.75 12.55 -21.16
N ALA A 13 12.70 12.65 -22.09
CA ALA A 13 13.08 11.54 -22.95
C ALA A 13 13.89 10.44 -22.22
N ALA A 14 14.72 10.82 -21.25
CA ALA A 14 15.53 9.87 -20.48
C ALA A 14 14.69 9.00 -19.52
N VAL A 15 13.57 9.53 -18.99
CA VAL A 15 12.67 8.76 -18.12
C VAL A 15 11.89 7.69 -18.90
N CYS A 16 11.59 7.92 -20.18
CA CYS A 16 10.80 7.00 -20.99
C CYS A 16 11.56 5.71 -21.40
N HIS A 17 12.88 5.76 -21.60
CA HIS A 17 13.64 4.57 -22.03
C HIS A 17 13.97 3.60 -20.89
N VAL A 18 14.23 4.09 -19.67
CA VAL A 18 14.46 3.24 -18.49
C VAL A 18 13.18 2.48 -18.07
N SER A 19 12.02 2.97 -18.51
CA SER A 19 10.71 2.41 -18.14
C SER A 19 10.37 1.09 -18.85
N VAL A 20 10.90 0.82 -20.04
CA VAL A 20 10.44 -0.31 -20.88
C VAL A 20 11.00 -1.65 -20.36
N ASP A 21 12.27 -1.69 -19.98
CA ASP A 21 12.89 -2.91 -19.44
C ASP A 21 12.43 -3.21 -18.01
N ALA A 22 12.10 -2.18 -17.23
CA ALA A 22 11.49 -2.34 -15.90
C ALA A 22 10.11 -3.01 -15.97
N VAL A 23 9.33 -2.75 -17.03
CA VAL A 23 8.02 -3.39 -17.25
C VAL A 23 8.17 -4.86 -17.66
N ARG A 24 9.23 -5.22 -18.42
CA ARG A 24 9.49 -6.60 -18.85
C ARG A 24 9.91 -7.54 -17.72
N ASN A 25 10.52 -7.00 -16.64
CA ASN A 25 11.02 -7.78 -15.51
C ASN A 25 10.06 -7.87 -14.30
N LEU A 26 8.81 -7.39 -14.43
CA LEU A 26 7.80 -7.57 -13.39
C LEU A 26 7.39 -9.05 -13.30
N ARG A 27 7.95 -9.79 -12.32
CA ARG A 27 7.46 -11.12 -11.95
C ARG A 27 6.11 -10.97 -11.23
N ILE A 28 5.05 -11.39 -11.92
CA ILE A 28 3.66 -11.26 -11.50
C ILE A 28 3.29 -12.42 -10.57
N VAL A 29 2.71 -12.12 -9.41
CA VAL A 29 2.28 -13.13 -8.41
C VAL A 29 0.74 -13.16 -8.28
N SER A 30 0.00 -12.27 -8.95
CA SER A 30 -1.47 -12.21 -8.87
C SER A 30 -2.16 -11.79 -10.18
N PRO A 31 -3.41 -12.21 -10.42
CA PRO A 31 -4.13 -11.98 -11.69
C PRO A 31 -4.50 -10.51 -11.98
N LEU A 32 -4.40 -9.62 -10.99
CA LEU A 32 -4.61 -8.18 -11.14
C LEU A 32 -3.56 -7.43 -10.32
N GLN A 33 -2.43 -7.10 -10.94
CA GLN A 33 -1.43 -6.20 -10.36
C GLN A 33 -1.64 -4.80 -10.92
N ALA A 34 -1.86 -3.83 -10.02
CA ALA A 34 -2.05 -2.43 -10.41
C ALA A 34 -1.06 -1.52 -9.70
N LEU A 35 -0.23 -0.81 -10.46
CA LEU A 35 0.67 0.20 -9.94
C LEU A 35 -0.07 1.52 -9.90
N THR A 36 -0.30 2.05 -8.70
CA THR A 36 -1.07 3.27 -8.48
C THR A 36 -0.14 4.36 -7.99
N ILE A 37 -0.11 5.49 -8.68
CA ILE A 37 0.65 6.66 -8.24
C ILE A 37 -0.33 7.55 -7.45
N PRO A 38 -0.17 7.66 -6.12
CA PRO A 38 -0.98 8.56 -5.32
C PRO A 38 -0.65 10.01 -5.65
N ASP A 39 -1.61 10.90 -5.49
CA ASP A 39 -1.40 12.30 -5.82
C ASP A 39 -0.52 13.01 -4.79
N PRO A 40 0.32 13.97 -5.22
CA PRO A 40 1.20 14.70 -4.32
C PRO A 40 0.43 15.55 -3.31
N GLU A 41 -0.78 16.01 -3.64
CA GLU A 41 -1.69 16.73 -2.73
C GLU A 41 -2.37 15.80 -1.71
N VAL A 42 -2.42 14.50 -1.99
CA VAL A 42 -2.88 13.44 -1.07
C VAL A 42 -1.70 12.86 -0.28
N LYS A 43 -0.57 13.58 -0.22
CA LYS A 43 0.45 13.44 0.83
C LYS A 43 -0.05 13.98 2.19
N GLU A 44 -1.36 13.96 2.44
CA GLU A 44 -1.75 13.70 3.81
C GLU A 44 -1.10 12.39 4.17
N GLU A 45 -0.17 12.43 5.13
CA GLU A 45 0.59 11.30 5.61
C GLU A 45 -0.32 10.08 5.56
N ILE A 46 -0.10 9.20 4.59
CA ILE A 46 -0.75 7.90 4.59
C ILE A 46 -0.03 7.16 5.72
N THR A 47 -0.39 7.52 6.96
CA THR A 47 -0.07 6.76 8.14
C THR A 47 -0.85 5.47 7.92
N THR A 48 -0.21 4.50 7.27
CA THR A 48 -0.71 3.14 7.24
C THR A 48 -1.06 2.76 8.68
N ALA A 49 -2.06 1.90 8.88
CA ALA A 49 -2.42 1.46 10.23
C ALA A 49 -1.19 0.98 11.01
N ARG A 50 -0.23 0.36 10.32
CA ARG A 50 1.09 0.01 10.83
C ARG A 50 1.91 1.22 11.30
N ARG A 51 2.09 2.25 10.46
CA ARG A 51 2.87 3.44 10.84
C ARG A 51 2.23 4.16 12.03
N HIS A 52 0.90 4.28 12.03
CA HIS A 52 0.16 4.85 13.16
C HIS A 52 0.38 4.05 14.46
N PHE A 53 0.28 2.72 14.38
CA PHE A 53 0.55 1.86 15.53
C PHE A 53 1.98 2.06 16.04
N LEU A 54 2.96 2.13 15.15
CA LEU A 54 4.37 2.31 15.53
C LEU A 54 4.60 3.67 16.20
N ASP A 55 4.05 4.74 15.66
CA ASP A 55 4.19 6.09 16.24
C ASP A 55 3.52 6.17 17.61
N ARG A 56 2.29 5.64 17.74
CA ARG A 56 1.55 5.51 19.02
C ARG A 56 2.32 4.70 20.05
N PHE A 57 2.85 3.55 19.64
CA PHE A 57 3.59 2.64 20.52
C PHE A 57 4.92 3.25 20.97
N LYS A 58 5.61 3.97 20.08
CA LYS A 58 6.85 4.68 20.41
C LYS A 58 6.64 5.74 21.48
N VAL A 59 5.60 6.56 21.36
CA VAL A 59 5.26 7.58 22.37
C VAL A 59 4.96 6.94 23.72
N GLY A 60 4.22 5.82 23.72
CA GLY A 60 3.98 5.05 24.94
C GLY A 60 5.27 4.53 25.58
N LEU A 61 6.18 3.92 24.80
CA LEU A 61 7.47 3.43 25.30
C LEU A 61 8.37 4.55 25.86
N GLU A 62 8.37 5.72 25.23
CA GLU A 62 9.13 6.88 25.73
C GLU A 62 8.60 7.32 27.10
N ALA A 63 7.28 7.39 27.27
CA ALA A 63 6.64 7.70 28.56
C ALA A 63 6.92 6.63 29.62
N GLU A 64 6.86 5.35 29.25
CA GLU A 64 7.21 4.23 30.13
C GLU A 64 8.67 4.34 30.61
N SER A 65 9.59 4.61 29.68
CA SER A 65 11.02 4.75 29.99
C SER A 65 11.29 5.91 30.95
N LYS A 66 10.54 7.01 30.81
CA LYS A 66 10.63 8.17 31.69
C LYS A 66 10.10 7.85 33.08
N ALA A 67 8.92 7.21 33.19
CA ALA A 67 8.35 6.80 34.47
C ALA A 67 9.27 5.82 35.22
N ARG A 68 9.92 4.89 34.52
CA ARG A 68 10.91 3.98 35.12
C ARG A 68 12.14 4.72 35.65
N ARG A 69 12.62 5.76 34.95
CA ARG A 69 13.74 6.59 35.43
C ARG A 69 13.37 7.36 36.70
N GLU A 70 12.20 8.00 36.71
CA GLU A 70 11.71 8.75 37.88
C GLU A 70 11.53 7.83 39.11
N LEU A 71 11.05 6.60 38.92
CA LEU A 71 10.96 5.60 40.00
C LEU A 71 12.33 5.12 40.48
N ALA A 72 13.31 4.98 39.58
CA ALA A 72 14.68 4.61 39.94
C ALA A 72 15.36 5.72 40.76
N GLU A 73 15.16 6.98 40.39
CA GLU A 73 15.65 8.15 41.13
C GLU A 73 15.02 8.19 42.54
N LYS A 74 13.70 8.09 42.65
CA LYS A 74 13.00 8.04 43.96
C LYS A 74 13.46 6.89 44.84
N LYS A 75 13.69 5.70 44.27
CA LYS A 75 14.24 4.55 45.01
C LYS A 75 15.65 4.81 45.49
N SER A 76 16.49 5.46 44.68
CA SER A 76 17.85 5.81 45.09
C SER A 76 17.87 6.82 46.24
N GLU A 77 16.95 7.78 46.25
CA GLU A 77 16.77 8.74 47.35
C GLU A 77 16.22 8.06 48.62
N GLN A 78 15.23 7.18 48.49
CA GLN A 78 14.68 6.42 49.62
C GLN A 78 15.70 5.49 50.26
N LEU A 79 16.52 4.78 49.46
CA LEU A 79 17.57 3.90 49.98
C LEU A 79 18.65 4.67 50.75
N GLN A 80 18.93 5.93 50.37
CA GLN A 80 19.83 6.79 51.12
C GLN A 80 19.21 7.24 52.46
N ALA A 81 17.90 7.48 52.51
CA ALA A 81 17.20 7.87 53.74
C ALA A 81 17.03 6.70 54.73
N ASP A 82 16.66 5.50 54.23
CA ASP A 82 16.35 4.32 55.05
C ASP A 82 17.59 3.70 55.73
N ALA A 83 18.79 3.91 55.18
CA ALA A 83 20.05 3.47 55.80
C ALA A 83 20.31 4.11 57.19
N THR A 84 19.54 5.13 57.56
CA THR A 84 19.61 5.86 58.83
C THR A 84 18.57 5.41 59.86
N ALA A 85 17.62 4.53 59.49
CA ALA A 85 16.46 4.19 60.32
C ALA A 85 16.68 2.91 61.18
N PRO A 86 16.29 2.93 62.48
CA PRO A 86 16.58 1.84 63.43
C PRO A 86 15.72 0.57 63.28
N ASP A 87 14.74 0.50 62.36
CA ASP A 87 13.78 -0.63 62.27
C ASP A 87 13.48 -1.07 60.82
N TRP A 88 14.47 -0.91 59.93
CA TRP A 88 14.38 -1.14 58.47
C TRP A 88 13.97 -2.58 58.08
N ALA A 89 14.37 -3.57 58.87
CA ALA A 89 14.21 -4.99 58.53
C ALA A 89 12.74 -5.47 58.58
N LYS A 90 11.90 -4.89 59.46
CA LYS A 90 10.49 -5.30 59.62
C LYS A 90 9.55 -4.66 58.58
N GLN A 91 9.89 -3.48 58.07
CA GLN A 91 9.09 -2.78 57.07
C GLN A 91 9.34 -3.28 55.64
N ALA A 92 10.52 -3.83 55.36
CA ALA A 92 10.89 -4.33 54.04
C ALA A 92 10.04 -5.54 53.57
N ALA A 93 9.75 -6.51 54.44
CA ALA A 93 9.11 -7.76 54.00
C ALA A 93 7.60 -7.64 53.65
N SER A 94 6.88 -6.68 54.26
CA SER A 94 5.42 -6.56 54.10
C SER A 94 4.98 -5.52 53.07
N SER A 95 5.86 -4.59 52.69
CA SER A 95 5.54 -3.46 51.82
C SER A 95 6.00 -3.66 50.37
N VAL A 96 6.98 -4.54 50.11
CA VAL A 96 7.59 -4.73 48.78
C VAL A 96 6.57 -5.04 47.68
N ASN A 97 5.63 -5.95 47.93
CA ASN A 97 4.62 -6.29 46.93
C ASN A 97 3.64 -5.14 46.67
N ARG A 98 3.29 -4.36 47.70
CA ARG A 98 2.40 -3.20 47.55
C ARG A 98 3.09 -2.07 46.80
N ILE A 99 4.35 -1.79 47.13
CA ILE A 99 5.18 -0.78 46.47
C ILE A 99 5.41 -1.18 45.01
N ARG A 100 5.80 -2.43 44.75
CA ARG A 100 5.96 -2.95 43.39
C ARG A 100 4.68 -2.83 42.57
N ASN A 101 3.54 -3.23 43.12
CA ASN A 101 2.26 -3.10 42.42
C ASN A 101 1.87 -1.62 42.17
N ALA A 102 2.24 -0.71 43.08
CA ALA A 102 2.02 0.73 42.89
C ALA A 102 2.94 1.30 41.79
N ASP A 103 4.20 0.89 41.77
CA ASP A 103 5.18 1.26 40.74
C ASP A 103 4.74 0.77 39.36
N GLU A 104 4.32 -0.50 39.25
CA GLU A 104 3.83 -1.09 38.00
C GLU A 104 2.58 -0.34 37.49
N LYS A 105 1.62 -0.02 38.37
CA LYS A 105 0.46 0.82 38.02
C LYS A 105 0.84 2.23 37.58
N HIS A 106 1.86 2.83 38.21
CA HIS A 106 2.33 4.15 37.82
C HIS A 106 2.92 4.15 36.40
N ILE A 107 3.67 3.10 36.07
CA ILE A 107 4.24 2.91 34.73
C ILE A 107 3.14 2.69 33.70
N GLU A 108 2.16 1.82 33.99
CA GLU A 108 1.01 1.56 33.11
C GLU A 108 0.20 2.83 32.84
N THR A 109 -0.14 3.58 33.89
CA THR A 109 -0.90 4.84 33.75
C THR A 109 -0.12 5.90 32.97
N ALA A 110 1.20 5.99 33.12
CA ALA A 110 2.03 6.90 32.33
C ALA A 110 1.99 6.55 30.84
N PHE A 111 2.06 5.25 30.50
CA PHE A 111 1.93 4.77 29.12
C PHE A 111 0.55 5.11 28.54
N ASP A 112 -0.52 4.76 29.25
CA ASP A 112 -1.90 4.96 28.77
C ASP A 112 -2.22 6.44 28.59
N ASN A 113 -1.77 7.30 29.50
CA ASN A 113 -1.97 8.74 29.41
C ASN A 113 -1.25 9.34 28.20
N ALA A 114 -0.01 8.93 27.93
CA ALA A 114 0.75 9.41 26.77
C ALA A 114 0.11 8.97 25.45
N VAL A 115 -0.36 7.73 25.40
CA VAL A 115 -1.09 7.19 24.25
C VAL A 115 -2.42 7.92 24.05
N ALA A 116 -3.18 8.15 25.12
CA ALA A 116 -4.45 8.88 25.04
C ALA A 116 -4.25 10.33 24.60
N GLN A 117 -3.16 10.97 25.01
CA GLN A 117 -2.82 12.32 24.56
C GLN A 117 -2.46 12.33 23.07
N PHE A 118 -1.65 11.36 22.60
CA PHE A 118 -1.32 11.22 21.18
C PHE A 118 -2.58 11.06 20.30
N ASP A 119 -3.55 10.27 20.77
CA ASP A 119 -4.81 10.07 20.05
C ASP A 119 -5.68 11.36 20.04
N ARG A 120 -5.62 12.19 21.10
CA ARG A 120 -6.35 13.48 21.19
C ARG A 120 -5.72 14.58 20.34
N ASP A 121 -4.40 14.67 20.33
CA ASP A 121 -3.65 15.71 19.60
C ASP A 121 -3.70 15.50 18.09
N ARG A 122 -4.30 14.40 17.63
CA ARG A 122 -4.45 14.11 16.21
C ARG A 122 -5.45 15.07 15.57
N PRO A 123 -5.01 15.93 14.63
CA PRO A 123 -5.94 16.68 13.82
C PRO A 123 -6.73 15.70 12.94
N SER A 124 -8.07 15.81 12.95
CA SER A 124 -8.92 15.18 11.93
C SER A 124 -8.70 15.89 10.60
N LYS A 125 -7.56 15.64 9.96
CA LYS A 125 -7.26 16.21 8.65
C LYS A 125 -8.31 15.67 7.66
N LYS A 126 -9.18 16.58 7.22
CA LYS A 126 -10.12 16.32 6.13
C LYS A 126 -9.30 16.20 4.88
N ALA A 127 -9.39 15.05 4.21
CA ALA A 127 -8.71 14.76 2.96
C ALA A 127 -8.69 15.99 2.05
N ALA A 128 -7.50 16.52 1.80
CA ALA A 128 -7.28 17.66 0.91
C ALA A 128 -8.06 17.45 -0.40
N LYS A 129 -8.83 18.48 -0.78
CA LYS A 129 -9.63 18.46 -2.00
C LYS A 129 -8.68 18.46 -3.19
N ASN A 130 -8.52 17.29 -3.78
CA ASN A 130 -7.62 17.06 -4.90
C ASN A 130 -8.02 17.91 -6.11
N SER A 131 -7.08 18.69 -6.64
CA SER A 131 -7.31 19.60 -7.76
C SER A 131 -7.48 18.88 -9.11
N ASN A 132 -7.04 17.62 -9.23
CA ASN A 132 -7.09 16.88 -10.50
C ASN A 132 -8.50 16.40 -10.85
N ARG A 133 -9.04 16.92 -11.97
CA ARG A 133 -10.35 16.54 -12.51
C ARG A 133 -10.38 15.17 -13.20
N TYR A 134 -9.22 14.69 -13.64
CA TYR A 134 -9.07 13.49 -14.46
C TYR A 134 -8.18 12.43 -13.80
N GLN A 135 -8.43 11.18 -14.16
CA GLN A 135 -7.58 10.03 -13.90
C GLN A 135 -7.08 9.47 -15.22
N PHE A 136 -5.80 9.12 -15.25
CA PHE A 136 -5.14 8.42 -16.33
C PHE A 136 -4.97 6.95 -15.93
N VAL A 137 -5.48 6.05 -16.77
CA VAL A 137 -5.36 4.60 -16.60
C VAL A 137 -4.57 4.05 -17.77
N GLY A 138 -3.40 3.47 -17.50
CA GLY A 138 -2.63 2.75 -18.52
C GLY A 138 -2.92 1.26 -18.45
N LEU A 139 -3.41 0.67 -19.54
CA LEU A 139 -3.57 -0.77 -19.70
C LEU A 139 -2.29 -1.34 -20.29
N ILE A 140 -1.67 -2.26 -19.56
CA ILE A 140 -0.50 -3.00 -20.05
C ILE A 140 -1.01 -4.12 -20.95
N ASN A 141 -0.64 -4.09 -22.23
CA ASN A 141 -0.92 -5.16 -23.18
C ASN A 141 0.37 -5.95 -23.43
N SER A 142 0.49 -7.11 -22.76
CA SER A 142 1.65 -7.99 -22.89
C SER A 142 1.83 -8.56 -24.31
N ALA A 143 0.76 -8.63 -25.11
CA ALA A 143 0.80 -9.21 -26.46
C ALA A 143 1.30 -8.25 -27.55
N SER A 144 1.32 -6.93 -27.31
CA SER A 144 1.72 -5.93 -28.31
C SER A 144 3.12 -5.39 -28.04
N SER A 145 4.09 -5.77 -28.88
CA SER A 145 5.50 -5.36 -28.73
C SER A 145 5.80 -3.91 -29.06
N LYS A 146 4.93 -3.25 -29.86
CA LYS A 146 5.16 -1.87 -30.35
C LYS A 146 4.64 -0.79 -29.40
N THR A 147 3.53 -1.04 -28.72
CA THR A 147 2.93 -0.10 -27.74
C THR A 147 2.46 -0.89 -26.53
N PRO A 148 3.35 -1.16 -25.56
CA PRO A 148 3.03 -2.04 -24.43
C PRO A 148 1.99 -1.45 -23.48
N ILE A 149 1.72 -0.13 -23.55
CA ILE A 149 0.79 0.56 -22.66
C ILE A 149 -0.18 1.41 -23.49
N MET A 150 -1.48 1.18 -23.30
CA MET A 150 -2.55 2.03 -23.84
C MET A 150 -3.10 2.93 -22.73
N TRP A 151 -3.07 4.25 -22.94
CA TRP A 151 -3.52 5.23 -21.94
C TRP A 151 -4.97 5.67 -22.19
N TYR A 152 -5.75 5.69 -21.11
CA TYR A 152 -7.14 6.15 -21.08
C TYR A 152 -7.28 7.27 -20.07
N ALA A 153 -7.93 8.37 -20.46
CA ALA A 153 -8.32 9.44 -19.54
C ALA A 153 -9.80 9.30 -19.18
N ARG A 154 -10.13 9.39 -17.90
CA ARG A 154 -11.52 9.40 -17.42
C ARG A 154 -11.72 10.44 -16.33
N LYS A 155 -12.97 10.86 -16.10
CA LYS A 155 -13.32 11.74 -14.98
C LYS A 155 -12.96 11.06 -13.66
N LYS A 156 -12.31 11.80 -12.76
CA LYS A 156 -11.92 11.29 -11.45
C LYS A 156 -13.15 11.06 -10.55
N PRO A 157 -13.31 9.86 -9.95
CA PRO A 157 -14.33 9.61 -8.94
C PRO A 157 -14.09 10.48 -7.71
N THR A 158 -15.17 10.92 -7.06
CA THR A 158 -15.14 11.85 -5.91
C THR A 158 -14.21 11.40 -4.77
N ASN A 159 -14.10 10.09 -4.55
CA ASN A 159 -13.32 9.52 -3.43
C ASN A 159 -11.97 8.92 -3.85
N ALA A 160 -11.55 9.10 -5.10
CA ALA A 160 -10.33 8.47 -5.57
C ALA A 160 -9.07 9.27 -5.16
N LYS A 161 -8.11 8.57 -4.53
CA LYS A 161 -6.87 9.14 -3.97
C LYS A 161 -5.67 9.17 -4.93
N TRP A 162 -5.92 8.84 -6.19
CA TRP A 162 -4.88 8.68 -7.21
C TRP A 162 -5.35 9.29 -8.53
N SER A 163 -4.41 9.84 -9.30
CA SER A 163 -4.67 10.33 -10.66
C SER A 163 -4.05 9.46 -11.74
N VAL A 164 -3.09 8.58 -11.42
CA VAL A 164 -2.48 7.68 -12.40
C VAL A 164 -2.50 6.25 -11.89
N ARG A 165 -2.96 5.31 -12.72
CA ARG A 165 -2.94 3.87 -12.41
C ARG A 165 -2.57 3.06 -13.64
N LEU A 166 -1.57 2.20 -13.50
CA LEU A 166 -1.27 1.16 -14.48
C LEU A 166 -1.99 -0.12 -14.04
N VAL A 167 -2.67 -0.77 -14.98
CA VAL A 167 -3.40 -2.02 -14.75
C VAL A 167 -2.89 -3.06 -15.72
N HIS A 168 -2.46 -4.19 -15.17
CA HIS A 168 -2.23 -5.39 -15.95
C HIS A 168 -3.54 -6.18 -16.01
N ALA A 169 -4.13 -6.28 -17.20
CA ALA A 169 -5.37 -7.01 -17.41
C ALA A 169 -5.05 -8.40 -17.94
N ASP A 170 -5.35 -9.44 -17.16
CA ASP A 170 -5.39 -10.80 -17.70
C ASP A 170 -6.65 -10.96 -18.54
N GLN A 171 -6.47 -10.91 -19.86
CA GLN A 171 -7.57 -11.01 -20.83
C GLN A 171 -8.33 -12.33 -20.68
N ALA A 172 -7.64 -13.43 -20.40
CA ALA A 172 -8.26 -14.75 -20.26
C ALA A 172 -9.16 -14.80 -19.02
N ALA A 173 -8.71 -14.24 -17.90
CA ALA A 173 -9.52 -14.15 -16.69
C ALA A 173 -10.77 -13.27 -16.88
N ILE A 174 -10.64 -12.16 -17.61
CA ILE A 174 -11.76 -11.26 -17.92
C ILE A 174 -12.79 -11.96 -18.81
N VAL A 175 -12.35 -12.61 -19.88
CA VAL A 175 -13.23 -13.33 -20.80
C VAL A 175 -13.96 -14.47 -20.07
N LYS A 176 -13.27 -15.21 -19.20
CA LYS A 176 -13.87 -16.26 -18.36
C LYS A 176 -14.95 -15.70 -17.42
N ASP A 177 -14.69 -14.58 -16.75
CA ASP A 177 -15.67 -13.94 -15.87
C ASP A 177 -16.90 -13.43 -16.64
N LEU A 178 -16.70 -12.84 -17.82
CA LEU A 178 -17.80 -12.40 -18.69
C LEU A 178 -18.65 -13.56 -19.23
N PHE A 179 -18.00 -14.67 -19.58
CA PHE A 179 -18.67 -15.91 -19.99
C PHE A 179 -19.48 -16.51 -18.84
N ASN A 180 -18.89 -16.63 -17.65
CA ASN A 180 -19.57 -17.14 -16.46
C ASN A 180 -20.78 -16.28 -16.05
N ARG A 181 -20.70 -14.96 -16.24
CA ARG A 181 -21.81 -14.03 -16.02
C ARG A 181 -22.83 -14.01 -17.16
N GLY A 182 -22.61 -14.79 -18.21
CA GLY A 182 -23.50 -14.91 -19.36
C GLY A 182 -23.58 -13.67 -20.24
N LYS A 183 -22.58 -12.78 -20.18
CA LYS A 183 -22.55 -11.55 -21.00
C LYS A 183 -21.99 -11.79 -22.40
N VAL A 184 -21.21 -12.86 -22.54
CA VAL A 184 -20.39 -13.12 -23.72
C VAL A 184 -20.45 -14.61 -24.02
N ASP A 185 -20.50 -14.96 -25.29
CA ASP A 185 -20.36 -16.32 -25.78
C ASP A 185 -19.02 -16.51 -26.49
N ILE A 186 -18.43 -17.68 -26.28
CA ILE A 186 -17.18 -18.11 -26.91
C ILE A 186 -17.54 -19.13 -27.97
N PHE A 187 -17.21 -18.85 -29.23
CA PHE A 187 -17.44 -19.75 -30.34
C PHE A 187 -16.12 -20.17 -30.96
N ALA A 188 -16.02 -21.44 -31.38
CA ALA A 188 -14.94 -21.87 -32.24
C ALA A 188 -15.36 -21.61 -33.69
N ARG A 189 -14.60 -20.78 -34.40
CA ARG A 189 -14.71 -20.67 -35.86
C ARG A 189 -13.71 -21.64 -36.48
N TYR A 190 -14.21 -22.55 -37.28
CA TYR A 190 -13.38 -23.45 -38.06
C TYR A 190 -13.13 -22.79 -39.42
N GLU A 191 -11.88 -22.48 -39.71
CA GLU A 191 -11.47 -22.01 -41.04
C GLU A 191 -10.66 -23.11 -41.72
N ASN A 192 -11.11 -23.52 -42.91
CA ASN A 192 -10.37 -24.43 -43.76
C ASN A 192 -9.30 -23.63 -44.51
N ILE A 193 -8.03 -23.95 -44.25
CA ILE A 193 -6.88 -23.22 -44.79
C ILE A 193 -6.59 -23.62 -46.25
N GLY A 194 -7.31 -24.61 -46.78
CA GLY A 194 -7.13 -25.12 -48.14
C GLY A 194 -5.84 -25.91 -48.33
N LYS A 195 -5.15 -26.25 -47.22
CA LYS A 195 -3.95 -27.08 -47.20
C LYS A 195 -4.30 -28.48 -46.71
N ALA A 196 -3.76 -29.52 -47.35
CA ALA A 196 -3.90 -30.88 -46.88
C ALA A 196 -2.78 -31.20 -45.88
N SER A 197 -3.08 -31.94 -44.82
CA SER A 197 -2.09 -32.45 -43.87
C SER A 197 -1.30 -33.57 -44.53
N ASP A 198 0.03 -33.50 -44.46
CA ASP A 198 0.92 -34.51 -45.05
C ASP A 198 0.76 -35.90 -44.41
N GLU A 199 0.28 -35.96 -43.16
CA GLU A 199 0.12 -37.21 -42.40
C GLU A 199 -1.22 -37.91 -42.67
N THR A 200 -2.32 -37.16 -42.78
CA THR A 200 -3.68 -37.71 -42.91
C THR A 200 -4.27 -37.54 -44.31
N LYS A 201 -3.62 -36.78 -45.21
CA LYS A 201 -4.12 -36.38 -46.53
C LYS A 201 -5.50 -35.70 -46.51
N GLY A 202 -5.98 -35.30 -45.34
CA GLY A 202 -7.22 -34.56 -45.12
C GLY A 202 -6.98 -33.05 -45.05
N PRO A 203 -8.04 -32.22 -45.20
CA PRO A 203 -7.92 -30.77 -45.08
C PRO A 203 -7.54 -30.35 -43.66
N ILE A 204 -6.58 -29.42 -43.54
CA ILE A 204 -6.20 -28.79 -42.28
C ILE A 204 -7.28 -27.77 -41.92
N VAL A 205 -7.98 -28.04 -40.82
CA VAL A 205 -8.97 -27.14 -40.25
C VAL A 205 -8.38 -26.55 -38.97
N GLU A 206 -8.11 -25.25 -38.96
CA GLU A 206 -7.72 -24.54 -37.74
C GLU A 206 -8.97 -24.04 -37.01
N SER A 207 -9.00 -24.27 -35.70
CA SER A 207 -10.03 -23.70 -34.83
C SER A 207 -9.53 -22.38 -34.25
N THR A 208 -10.14 -21.27 -34.67
CA THR A 208 -9.91 -19.96 -34.07
C THR A 208 -11.07 -19.64 -33.14
N TYR A 209 -10.78 -19.45 -31.85
CA TYR A 209 -11.80 -19.04 -30.89
C TYR A 209 -12.12 -17.54 -31.04
N ALA A 210 -13.40 -17.23 -31.24
CA ALA A 210 -13.92 -15.87 -31.34
C ALA A 210 -14.89 -15.59 -30.19
N VAL A 211 -14.92 -14.33 -29.75
CA VAL A 211 -15.70 -13.86 -28.60
C VAL A 211 -16.76 -12.88 -29.10
N ARG A 212 -18.04 -13.12 -28.78
CA ARG A 212 -19.17 -12.25 -29.19
C ARG A 212 -20.04 -11.89 -27.99
N GLU A 213 -20.55 -10.65 -27.97
CA GLU A 213 -21.53 -10.23 -26.97
C GLU A 213 -22.83 -11.04 -27.14
N ARG A 214 -23.39 -11.53 -26.04
CA ARG A 214 -24.61 -12.34 -26.06
C ARG A 214 -25.80 -11.43 -26.36
N SER A 215 -26.43 -11.62 -27.52
CA SER A 215 -27.70 -10.96 -27.85
C SER A 215 -28.85 -11.74 -27.21
N TRP A 216 -29.51 -11.12 -26.25
CA TRP A 216 -30.87 -11.42 -25.80
C TRP A 216 -31.94 -11.06 -26.85
#